data_AF-A0A497JXW1-F1
#
_entry.id   AF-A0A497JXW1-F1
#
_cell.length_a   1.000
_cell.length_b   1.000
_cell.length_c   1.000
_cell.angle_alpha   90.00
_cell.angle_beta   90.00
_cell.angle_gamma   90.00
#
_symmetry.space_group_name_H-M   'P 1'
#
loop_
_entity.id
_entity.type
_entity.pdbx_description
1 polymer ?
#
loop_
_entity_poly.entity_id
_entity_poly.type
_entity_poly.pdbx_seq_one_letter_code
_entity_poly.pdbx_strand_id
1 'polypeptide(L)'
;ELIGSSRPEADAEILSISNDLLRKTGLKDYYFKIGHVGVLRGILSEEGVKEAEQNRIMQLLDKKMQDEALNILKKQASERCLETLRRLFKVSGREWSRVIKEMNASVEGYEEASSAVENLEAILNLVSDAKMDLNVRVEAGFARGLEYYTGMIFEVYVPGMDIALGGGGRYDRLIELFGGGPTPASGVALGIDRIMLAVKGRRPGWTPTWEGLRVLVLPVNEEVKGKAMELSSRLREKGVAVEVEVMGRKVSRALSDASRRRITHVVIIGPKELREGKVVLRDMKNKEQRTVTVDEVADMLEGLQSGSSRISL
;
A
#
# COMPACT_ATOMS: atom_id res chain seq x y z
N GLU A 1 -1.93 -5.00 7.54
CA GLU A 1 -1.43 -4.97 8.94
C GLU A 1 -1.17 -6.39 9.38
N LEU A 2 -0.27 -6.59 10.33
CA LEU A 2 0.04 -7.85 10.99
C LEU A 2 -0.17 -7.64 12.49
N ILE A 3 -1.10 -8.41 13.06
CA ILE A 3 -1.58 -8.25 14.43
C ILE A 3 -1.24 -9.53 15.23
N GLY A 4 -0.81 -9.36 16.47
CA GLY A 4 -0.57 -10.46 17.42
C GLY A 4 0.88 -10.91 17.58
N SER A 5 1.86 -10.23 16.95
CA SER A 5 3.28 -10.53 17.13
C SER A 5 4.11 -9.28 17.40
N SER A 6 4.85 -9.30 18.52
CA SER A 6 5.85 -8.29 18.90
C SER A 6 7.24 -8.58 18.33
N ARG A 7 7.40 -9.68 17.58
CA ARG A 7 8.72 -10.13 17.15
C ARG A 7 9.22 -9.41 15.88
N PRO A 8 10.55 -9.27 15.69
CA PRO A 8 11.16 -8.68 14.49
C PRO A 8 10.69 -9.26 13.16
N GLU A 9 10.31 -10.54 13.12
CA GLU A 9 9.81 -11.22 11.91
C GLU A 9 8.53 -10.55 11.38
N ALA A 10 7.67 -10.05 12.28
CA ALA A 10 6.47 -9.34 11.87
C ALA A 10 6.79 -8.02 11.16
N ASP A 11 7.82 -7.31 11.62
CA ASP A 11 8.27 -6.05 11.03
C ASP A 11 8.97 -6.29 9.68
N ALA A 12 9.79 -7.34 9.59
CA ALA A 12 10.42 -7.77 8.35
C ALA A 12 9.39 -8.19 7.30
N GLU A 13 8.32 -8.90 7.69
CA GLU A 13 7.21 -9.27 6.80
C GLU A 13 6.47 -8.04 6.27
N ILE A 14 6.23 -7.03 7.11
CA ILE A 14 5.61 -5.76 6.68
C ILE A 14 6.51 -5.01 5.68
N LEU A 15 7.83 -4.99 5.88
CA LEU A 15 8.76 -4.42 4.91
C LEU A 15 8.73 -5.21 3.59
N SER A 16 8.71 -6.54 3.67
CA SER A 16 8.66 -7.46 2.52
C SER A 16 7.43 -7.24 1.65
N ILE A 17 6.23 -7.30 2.23
CA ILE A 17 4.97 -7.13 1.48
C ILE A 17 4.86 -5.72 0.87
N SER A 18 5.39 -4.71 1.57
CA SER A 18 5.46 -3.33 1.07
C SER A 18 6.35 -3.25 -0.17
N ASN A 19 7.52 -3.90 -0.12
CA ASN A 19 8.45 -3.96 -1.24
C ASN A 19 7.85 -4.70 -2.43
N ASP A 20 7.26 -5.87 -2.20
CA ASP A 20 6.67 -6.69 -3.24
C ASP A 20 5.55 -5.97 -4.01
N LEU A 21 4.71 -5.21 -3.30
CA LEU A 21 3.69 -4.37 -3.92
C LEU A 21 4.34 -3.31 -4.82
N LEU A 22 5.34 -2.59 -4.31
CA LEU A 22 6.03 -1.54 -5.06
C LEU A 22 6.78 -2.09 -6.28
N ARG A 23 7.47 -3.23 -6.17
CA ARG A 23 8.13 -3.91 -7.30
C ARG A 23 7.14 -4.23 -8.41
N LYS A 24 5.95 -4.72 -8.05
CA LYS A 24 4.90 -5.04 -9.02
C LYS A 24 4.43 -3.82 -9.81
N THR A 25 4.50 -2.61 -9.24
CA THR A 25 4.15 -1.38 -9.98
C THR A 25 5.15 -1.01 -11.08
N GLY A 26 6.31 -1.68 -11.14
CA GLY A 26 7.38 -1.37 -12.07
C GLY A 26 8.18 -0.10 -11.72
N LEU A 27 7.96 0.47 -10.53
CA LEU A 27 8.80 1.53 -9.99
C LEU A 27 10.23 1.02 -9.78
N LYS A 28 11.20 1.89 -10.06
CA LYS A 28 12.63 1.62 -9.87
C LYS A 28 13.23 2.66 -8.93
N ASP A 29 14.36 2.32 -8.32
CA ASP A 29 15.20 3.20 -7.51
C ASP A 29 14.51 3.82 -6.29
N TYR A 30 13.34 3.33 -5.89
CA TYR A 30 12.76 3.69 -4.61
C TYR A 30 13.60 3.12 -3.47
N TYR A 31 13.46 3.70 -2.29
CA TYR A 31 14.16 3.26 -1.09
C TYR A 31 13.28 3.41 0.14
N PHE A 32 13.53 2.55 1.11
CA PHE A 32 12.92 2.58 2.43
C PHE A 32 13.81 3.38 3.36
N LYS A 33 13.33 4.53 3.80
CA LYS A 33 13.89 5.23 4.96
C LYS A 33 13.37 4.53 6.21
N ILE A 34 14.26 3.98 7.04
CA ILE A 34 13.91 3.17 8.21
C ILE A 34 14.56 3.75 9.47
N GLY A 35 13.86 3.66 10.60
CA GLY A 35 14.36 4.00 11.93
C GLY A 35 13.54 3.29 13.00
N HIS A 36 13.74 3.65 14.27
CA HIS A 36 13.02 3.04 15.38
C HIS A 36 12.71 4.10 16.45
N VAL A 37 11.43 4.36 16.73
CA VAL A 37 11.04 5.46 17.64
C VAL A 37 11.51 5.22 19.07
N GLY A 38 11.67 3.95 19.46
CA GLY A 38 12.23 3.56 20.75
C GLY A 38 13.66 4.07 21.01
N VAL A 39 14.44 4.39 19.97
CA VAL A 39 15.80 4.95 20.16
C VAL A 39 15.70 6.32 20.81
N LEU A 40 14.87 7.20 20.24
CA LEU A 40 14.66 8.54 20.77
C LEU A 40 13.84 8.51 22.07
N ARG A 41 12.78 7.70 22.11
CA ARG A 41 11.92 7.59 23.30
C ARG A 41 12.64 6.98 24.50
N GLY A 42 13.53 6.02 24.30
CA GLY A 42 14.31 5.40 25.37
C GLY A 42 15.21 6.42 26.07
N ILE A 43 15.97 7.21 25.28
CA ILE A 43 16.79 8.32 25.82
C ILE A 43 15.93 9.29 26.62
N LEU A 44 14.79 9.71 26.05
CA LEU A 44 13.90 10.68 26.71
C LEU A 44 13.28 10.13 28.00
N SER A 45 12.92 8.85 28.02
CA SER A 45 12.30 8.21 29.19
C SER A 45 13.30 8.07 30.34
N GLU A 46 14.55 7.68 30.04
CA GLU A 46 15.62 7.56 31.04
C GLU A 46 16.07 8.92 31.60
N GLU A 47 15.89 10.00 30.83
CA GLU A 47 16.08 11.38 31.29
C GLU A 47 14.85 11.94 32.05
N GLY A 48 13.80 11.13 32.25
CA GLY A 48 12.61 11.52 33.00
C GLY A 48 11.66 12.47 32.26
N VAL A 49 11.80 12.60 30.94
CA VAL A 49 10.91 13.43 30.12
C VAL A 49 9.55 12.78 30.01
N LYS A 50 8.49 13.51 30.36
CA LYS A 50 7.11 12.99 30.40
C LYS A 50 6.60 12.67 29.00
N GLU A 51 5.76 11.65 28.89
CA GLU A 51 5.23 11.15 27.60
C GLU A 51 4.58 12.25 26.72
N ALA A 52 3.82 13.17 27.32
CA ALA A 52 3.22 14.30 26.59
C ALA A 52 4.28 15.22 25.95
N GLU A 53 5.40 15.44 26.63
CA GLU A 53 6.52 16.24 26.10
C GLU A 53 7.32 15.46 25.08
N GLN A 54 7.51 14.15 25.28
CA GLN A 54 8.07 13.27 24.27
C GLN A 54 7.27 13.33 22.97
N ASN A 55 5.93 13.25 23.04
CA ASN A 55 5.06 13.33 21.86
C ASN A 55 5.23 14.66 21.11
N ARG A 56 5.32 15.78 21.85
CA ARG A 56 5.60 17.09 21.27
C ARG A 56 6.98 17.16 20.60
N ILE A 57 8.01 16.60 21.23
CA ILE A 57 9.36 16.50 20.67
C ILE A 57 9.34 15.67 19.38
N MET A 58 8.72 14.49 19.39
CA MET A 58 8.63 13.61 18.22
C MET A 58 7.89 14.28 17.04
N GLN A 59 6.82 15.05 17.31
CA GLN A 59 6.13 15.84 16.30
C GLN A 59 7.01 16.94 15.68
N LEU A 60 7.83 17.61 16.48
CA LEU A 60 8.80 18.60 15.97
C LEU A 60 9.88 17.93 15.12
N LEU A 61 10.39 16.78 15.56
CA LEU A 61 11.41 16.02 14.82
C LEU A 61 10.87 15.51 13.47
N ASP A 62 9.63 15.04 13.41
CA ASP A 62 8.94 14.64 12.16
C ASP A 62 8.83 15.83 11.17
N LYS A 63 8.59 17.03 11.69
CA LYS A 63 8.59 18.29 10.92
C LYS A 63 9.99 18.83 10.61
N LYS A 64 11.05 18.09 10.96
CA LYS A 64 12.47 18.49 10.80
C LYS A 64 12.87 19.73 11.62
N MET A 65 12.14 20.01 12.71
CA MET A 65 12.35 21.17 13.59
C MET A 65 13.24 20.77 14.79
N GLN A 66 14.47 20.32 14.50
CA GLN A 66 15.37 19.74 15.51
C GLN A 66 15.77 20.74 16.60
N ASP A 67 16.04 22.00 16.24
CA ASP A 67 16.46 23.02 17.22
C ASP A 67 15.35 23.33 18.24
N GLU A 68 14.09 23.35 17.79
CA GLU A 68 12.94 23.57 18.66
C GLU A 68 12.72 22.38 19.60
N ALA A 69 12.87 21.16 19.08
CA ALA A 69 12.82 19.94 19.88
C ALA A 69 13.89 19.94 20.99
N LEU A 70 15.14 20.26 20.65
CA LEU A 70 16.23 20.36 21.62
C LEU A 70 16.04 21.50 22.61
N ASN A 71 15.38 22.60 22.21
CA ASN A 71 15.14 23.74 23.10
C ASN A 71 14.14 23.41 24.22
N ILE A 72 13.18 22.52 23.97
CA ILE A 72 12.28 21.99 25.01
C ILE A 72 13.10 21.24 26.09
N LEU A 73 14.09 20.47 25.65
CA LEU A 73 14.89 19.60 26.52
C LEU A 73 15.91 20.31 27.39
N LYS A 74 16.36 21.52 27.02
CA LYS A 74 17.40 22.28 27.76
C LYS A 74 17.15 22.47 29.26
N LYS A 75 15.89 22.42 29.70
CA LYS A 75 15.53 22.61 31.11
C LYS A 75 15.15 21.30 31.82
N GLN A 76 15.11 20.19 31.10
CA GLN A 76 14.48 18.94 31.55
C GLN A 76 15.39 17.72 31.39
N ALA A 77 16.38 17.78 30.49
CA ALA A 77 17.31 16.70 30.22
C ALA A 77 18.76 17.17 30.41
N SER A 78 19.64 16.20 30.60
CA SER A 78 21.08 16.41 30.73
C SER A 78 21.72 16.94 29.44
N GLU A 79 22.90 17.58 29.55
CA GLU A 79 23.66 17.96 28.35
C GLU A 79 24.10 16.72 27.57
N ARG A 80 24.36 15.59 28.26
CA ARG A 80 24.64 14.29 27.64
C ARG A 80 23.49 13.87 26.71
N CYS A 81 22.24 14.02 27.13
CA CYS A 81 21.08 13.74 26.30
C CYS A 81 21.05 14.62 25.04
N LEU A 82 21.25 15.94 25.18
CA LEU A 82 21.28 16.87 24.05
C LEU A 82 22.40 16.53 23.05
N GLU A 83 23.60 16.23 23.54
CA GLU A 83 24.73 15.80 22.72
C GLU A 83 24.46 14.47 22.00
N THR A 84 23.86 13.51 22.70
CA THR A 84 23.47 12.21 22.15
C THR A 84 22.46 12.38 21.01
N LEU A 85 21.41 13.16 21.20
CA LEU A 85 20.40 13.45 20.18
C LEU A 85 21.03 14.15 18.96
N ARG A 86 21.88 15.16 19.18
CA ARG A 86 22.62 15.85 18.11
C ARG A 86 23.50 14.89 17.31
N ARG A 87 24.10 13.88 17.96
CA ARG A 87 24.88 12.85 17.29
C ARG A 87 23.97 11.95 16.45
N LEU A 88 22.89 11.43 17.03
CA LEU A 88 21.92 10.58 16.31
C LEU A 88 21.32 11.27 15.08
N PHE A 89 21.04 12.57 15.14
CA PHE A 89 20.53 13.33 14.00
C PHE A 89 21.48 13.37 12.79
N LYS A 90 22.78 13.10 13.01
CA LYS A 90 23.80 13.05 11.97
C LYS A 90 24.08 11.62 11.47
N VAL A 91 23.62 10.61 12.21
CA VAL A 91 23.86 9.19 11.90
C VAL A 91 22.80 8.68 10.93
N SER A 92 23.19 8.52 9.67
CA SER A 92 22.34 7.96 8.61
C SER A 92 23.16 7.36 7.47
N GLY A 93 22.57 6.42 6.72
CA GLY A 93 23.27 5.80 5.60
C GLY A 93 22.58 4.59 4.99
N ARG A 94 23.09 4.15 3.84
CA ARG A 94 22.65 2.91 3.16
C ARG A 94 23.40 1.66 3.62
N GLU A 95 24.64 1.82 4.07
CA GLU A 95 25.39 0.76 4.74
C GLU A 95 24.87 0.63 6.18
N TRP A 96 23.74 -0.06 6.32
CA TRP A 96 22.98 -0.08 7.58
C TRP A 96 23.79 -0.65 8.74
N SER A 97 24.69 -1.62 8.53
CA SER A 97 25.56 -2.19 9.58
C SER A 97 26.49 -1.15 10.20
N ARG A 98 27.06 -0.27 9.39
CA ARG A 98 27.83 0.89 9.86
C ARG A 98 26.96 1.84 10.69
N VAL A 99 25.76 2.14 10.20
CA VAL A 99 24.81 3.04 10.88
C VAL A 99 24.40 2.47 12.24
N ILE A 100 24.08 1.18 12.32
CA ILE A 100 23.77 0.49 13.58
C ILE A 100 24.95 0.55 14.57
N LYS A 101 26.17 0.32 14.10
CA LYS A 101 27.37 0.46 14.96
C LYS A 101 27.53 1.87 15.52
N GLU A 102 27.30 2.89 14.70
CA GLU A 102 27.33 4.29 15.14
C GLU A 102 26.19 4.63 16.10
N MET A 103 25.00 4.04 15.90
CA MET A 103 23.85 4.16 16.80
C MET A 103 24.15 3.57 18.18
N ASN A 104 24.61 2.31 18.23
CA ASN A 104 25.00 1.63 19.48
C ASN A 104 26.04 2.45 20.27
N ALA A 105 27.07 2.96 19.60
CA ALA A 105 28.07 3.81 20.23
C ALA A 105 27.55 5.20 20.65
N SER A 106 26.39 5.63 20.17
CA SER A 106 25.76 6.90 20.54
C SER A 106 24.86 6.73 21.75
N VAL A 107 24.16 5.60 21.85
CA VAL A 107 23.17 5.33 22.91
C VAL A 107 23.76 4.58 24.11
N GLU A 108 25.08 4.40 24.16
CA GLU A 108 25.75 3.72 25.27
C GLU A 108 25.34 4.31 26.62
N GLY A 109 24.86 3.44 27.52
CA GLY A 109 24.32 3.80 28.82
C GLY A 109 22.92 4.41 28.79
N TYR A 110 22.18 4.24 27.70
CA TYR A 110 20.72 4.29 27.64
C TYR A 110 20.17 2.90 27.26
N GLU A 111 19.70 2.14 28.24
CA GLU A 111 19.32 0.72 28.07
C GLU A 111 18.11 0.55 27.15
N GLU A 112 17.06 1.38 27.31
CA GLU A 112 15.86 1.31 26.47
C GLU A 112 16.18 1.66 25.01
N ALA A 113 17.03 2.67 24.83
CA ALA A 113 17.47 3.08 23.50
C ALA A 113 18.36 2.00 22.85
N SER A 114 19.25 1.37 23.62
CA SER A 114 20.09 0.26 23.17
C SER A 114 19.25 -0.92 22.71
N SER A 115 18.24 -1.32 23.49
CA SER A 115 17.31 -2.39 23.10
C SER A 115 16.56 -2.07 21.80
N ALA A 116 16.19 -0.80 21.58
CA ALA A 116 15.59 -0.36 20.33
C ALA A 116 16.56 -0.45 19.13
N VAL A 117 17.86 -0.19 19.32
CA VAL A 117 18.87 -0.38 18.27
C VAL A 117 19.05 -1.87 17.96
N GLU A 118 19.12 -2.72 18.97
CA GLU A 118 19.19 -4.19 18.82
C GLU A 118 17.98 -4.75 18.09
N ASN A 119 16.78 -4.26 18.41
CA ASN A 119 15.55 -4.64 17.71
C ASN A 119 15.62 -4.26 16.22
N LEU A 120 16.04 -3.03 15.92
CA LEU A 120 16.20 -2.57 14.54
C LEU A 120 17.25 -3.40 13.78
N GLU A 121 18.38 -3.73 14.43
CA GLU A 121 19.41 -4.59 13.88
C GLU A 121 18.87 -6.00 13.58
N ALA A 122 18.10 -6.60 14.49
CA ALA A 122 17.47 -7.89 14.26
C ALA A 122 16.53 -7.89 13.05
N ILE A 123 15.73 -6.82 12.87
CA ILE A 123 14.86 -6.66 11.69
C ILE A 123 15.69 -6.58 10.40
N LEU A 124 16.74 -5.78 10.40
CA LEU A 124 17.61 -5.59 9.22
C LEU A 124 18.38 -6.86 8.86
N ASN A 125 18.82 -7.62 9.86
CA ASN A 125 19.41 -8.94 9.67
C ASN A 125 18.43 -9.90 9.00
N LEU A 126 17.18 -9.97 9.46
CA LEU A 126 16.15 -10.83 8.83
C LEU A 126 15.91 -10.46 7.36
N VAL A 127 15.83 -9.17 7.05
CA VAL A 127 15.69 -8.68 5.66
C VAL A 127 16.91 -9.09 4.81
N SER A 128 18.11 -8.94 5.36
CA SER A 128 19.38 -9.30 4.70
C SER A 128 19.50 -10.82 4.47
N ASP A 129 19.24 -11.63 5.50
CA ASP A 129 19.35 -13.08 5.48
C ASP A 129 18.32 -13.73 4.56
N ALA A 130 17.10 -13.17 4.52
CA ALA A 130 16.07 -13.54 3.57
C ALA A 130 16.40 -13.10 2.12
N LYS A 131 17.49 -12.35 1.91
CA LYS A 131 17.91 -11.80 0.61
C LYS A 131 16.81 -10.99 -0.05
N MET A 132 16.04 -10.26 0.75
CA MET A 132 15.03 -9.35 0.23
C MET A 132 15.74 -8.22 -0.54
N ASP A 133 15.35 -8.01 -1.79
CA ASP A 133 15.85 -6.90 -2.62
C ASP A 133 15.22 -5.57 -2.14
N LEU A 134 15.64 -5.13 -0.95
CA LEU A 134 15.15 -3.97 -0.25
C LEU A 134 16.26 -2.91 -0.18
N ASN A 135 16.08 -1.81 -0.90
CA ASN A 135 17.00 -0.67 -0.81
C ASN A 135 16.69 0.15 0.45
N VAL A 136 17.50 0.00 1.49
CA VAL A 136 17.30 0.64 2.79
C VAL A 136 18.24 1.82 2.98
N ARG A 137 17.73 2.88 3.60
CA ARG A 137 18.49 3.98 4.20
C ARG A 137 18.08 4.09 5.67
N VAL A 138 18.97 3.74 6.59
CA VAL A 138 18.72 3.89 8.02
C VAL A 138 18.98 5.33 8.44
N GLU A 139 18.10 5.88 9.28
CA GLU A 139 18.26 7.21 9.89
C GLU A 139 18.00 7.11 11.39
N ALA A 140 19.03 7.31 12.20
CA ALA A 140 18.95 7.12 13.65
C ALA A 140 18.05 8.16 14.34
N GLY A 141 18.05 9.38 13.83
CA GLY A 141 17.18 10.47 14.27
C GLY A 141 15.78 10.46 13.68
N PHE A 142 15.36 9.39 13.00
CA PHE A 142 14.06 9.35 12.35
C PHE A 142 12.95 9.26 13.39
N ALA A 143 12.08 10.26 13.39
CA ALA A 143 10.85 10.30 14.16
C ALA A 143 9.65 10.38 13.22
N ARG A 144 8.50 9.89 13.70
CA ARG A 144 7.19 10.15 13.11
C ARG A 144 6.31 10.85 14.14
N GLY A 145 5.50 11.81 13.70
CA GLY A 145 4.64 12.62 14.57
C GLY A 145 3.36 11.91 15.02
N LEU A 146 3.20 10.63 14.68
CA LEU A 146 2.07 9.81 15.10
C LEU A 146 2.42 9.11 16.42
N GLU A 147 1.68 9.45 17.47
CA GLU A 147 2.00 9.08 18.85
C GLU A 147 1.88 7.58 19.12
N TYR A 148 1.19 6.84 18.26
CA TYR A 148 0.91 5.42 18.43
C TYR A 148 2.09 4.49 18.09
N TYR A 149 3.11 4.97 17.39
CA TYR A 149 4.27 4.13 17.08
C TYR A 149 5.10 3.83 18.34
N THR A 150 5.56 2.59 18.42
CA THR A 150 6.28 2.02 19.58
C THR A 150 7.60 1.36 19.18
N GLY A 151 7.78 0.99 17.91
CA GLY A 151 8.97 0.28 17.44
C GLY A 151 9.57 0.82 16.14
N MET A 152 9.92 -0.10 15.23
CA MET A 152 10.39 0.23 13.89
C MET A 152 9.37 1.11 13.16
N ILE A 153 9.87 2.10 12.42
CA ILE A 153 9.09 2.97 11.54
C ILE A 153 9.79 3.08 10.18
N PHE A 154 9.00 3.22 9.12
CA PHE A 154 9.55 3.44 7.80
C PHE A 154 8.69 4.35 6.93
N GLU A 155 9.34 4.94 5.93
CA GLU A 155 8.72 5.64 4.81
C GLU A 155 9.39 5.23 3.50
N VAL A 156 8.62 5.19 2.42
CA VAL A 156 9.13 4.86 1.09
C VAL A 156 9.25 6.13 0.26
N TYR A 157 10.41 6.34 -0.33
CA TYR A 157 10.68 7.48 -1.20
C TYR A 157 11.15 7.02 -2.58
N VAL A 158 10.92 7.86 -3.57
CA VAL A 158 11.43 7.69 -4.94
C VAL A 158 12.16 8.96 -5.38
N PRO A 159 13.32 8.85 -6.06
CA PRO A 159 14.01 10.02 -6.60
C PRO A 159 13.09 10.90 -7.45
N GLY A 160 13.17 12.23 -7.25
CA GLY A 160 12.36 13.21 -7.95
C GLY A 160 11.01 13.54 -7.28
N MET A 161 10.69 12.92 -6.14
CA MET A 161 9.53 13.26 -5.32
C MET A 161 9.94 13.52 -3.88
N ASP A 162 9.58 14.69 -3.36
CA ASP A 162 9.86 15.09 -1.96
C ASP A 162 8.83 14.55 -0.95
N ILE A 163 7.87 13.76 -1.43
CA ILE A 163 6.77 13.20 -0.63
C ILE A 163 6.91 11.69 -0.60
N ALA A 164 6.78 11.10 0.59
CA ALA A 164 6.77 9.65 0.75
C ALA A 164 5.59 9.01 0.00
N LEU A 165 5.87 7.92 -0.73
CA LEU A 165 4.87 7.09 -1.40
C LEU A 165 3.97 6.35 -0.41
N GLY A 166 4.44 6.17 0.82
CA GLY A 166 3.74 5.52 1.90
C GLY A 166 4.68 5.28 3.06
N GLY A 167 4.18 4.67 4.12
CA GLY A 167 4.96 4.36 5.30
C GLY A 167 4.21 3.46 6.26
N GLY A 168 4.89 3.11 7.34
CA GLY A 168 4.38 2.15 8.30
C GLY A 168 5.29 2.03 9.51
N GLY A 169 5.00 1.03 10.33
CA GLY A 169 5.77 0.72 11.53
C GLY A 169 4.96 -0.05 12.57
N ARG A 170 5.60 -0.26 13.73
CA ARG A 170 5.08 -1.00 14.89
C ARG A 170 4.34 -0.13 15.89
N TYR A 171 3.17 -0.57 16.35
CA TYR A 171 2.24 0.17 17.23
C TYR A 171 1.54 -0.72 18.26
N ASP A 172 2.31 -1.25 19.20
CA ASP A 172 1.84 -2.30 20.11
C ASP A 172 0.76 -1.86 21.10
N ARG A 173 0.64 -0.55 21.36
CA ARG A 173 -0.33 0.01 22.32
C ARG A 173 -1.67 0.42 21.69
N LEU A 174 -1.77 0.47 20.36
CA LEU A 174 -2.92 1.11 19.70
C LEU A 174 -4.23 0.34 19.94
N ILE A 175 -4.22 -0.99 19.87
CA ILE A 175 -5.41 -1.82 20.04
C ILE A 175 -5.94 -1.72 21.49
N GLU A 176 -5.03 -1.68 22.46
CA GLU A 176 -5.37 -1.53 23.88
C GLU A 176 -6.05 -0.19 24.18
N LEU A 177 -5.60 0.90 23.53
CA LEU A 177 -6.22 2.22 23.68
C LEU A 177 -7.70 2.27 23.27
N PHE A 178 -8.16 1.35 22.42
CA PHE A 178 -9.55 1.26 21.99
C PHE A 178 -10.35 0.17 22.73
N GLY A 179 -9.83 -0.35 23.85
CA GLY A 179 -10.51 -1.31 24.71
C GLY A 179 -10.27 -2.79 24.36
N GLY A 180 -9.33 -3.07 23.46
CA GLY A 180 -8.82 -4.43 23.27
C GLY A 180 -7.82 -4.83 24.38
N GLY A 181 -7.40 -6.10 24.37
CA GLY A 181 -6.27 -6.53 25.22
C GLY A 181 -4.90 -6.12 24.64
N PRO A 182 -3.80 -6.27 25.39
CA PRO A 182 -2.45 -6.01 24.91
C PRO A 182 -2.15 -6.84 23.65
N THR A 183 -2.13 -6.18 22.49
CA THR A 183 -2.06 -6.84 21.19
C THR A 183 -1.05 -6.12 20.31
N PRO A 184 0.19 -6.64 20.20
CA PRO A 184 1.22 -6.01 19.39
C PRO A 184 0.84 -6.03 17.90
N ALA A 185 1.24 -5.00 17.16
CA ALA A 185 0.86 -4.85 15.76
C ALA A 185 1.90 -4.07 14.97
N SER A 186 2.04 -4.39 13.68
CA SER A 186 2.86 -3.67 12.72
C SER A 186 2.12 -3.56 11.40
N GLY A 187 2.28 -2.44 10.69
CA GLY A 187 1.42 -2.14 9.55
C GLY A 187 2.07 -1.20 8.55
N VAL A 188 1.41 -1.06 7.40
CA VAL A 188 1.80 -0.18 6.31
C VAL A 188 0.56 0.44 5.68
N ALA A 189 0.67 1.72 5.32
CA ALA A 189 -0.27 2.42 4.46
C ALA A 189 0.49 3.00 3.26
N LEU A 190 0.20 2.50 2.07
CA LEU A 190 0.76 3.00 0.81
C LEU A 190 -0.23 3.95 0.13
N GLY A 191 0.24 5.13 -0.27
CA GLY A 191 -0.55 6.14 -0.96
C GLY A 191 -0.70 5.81 -2.44
N ILE A 192 -1.81 5.18 -2.81
CA ILE A 192 -2.09 4.75 -4.20
C ILE A 192 -1.95 5.91 -5.19
N ASP A 193 -2.48 7.09 -4.87
CA ASP A 193 -2.37 8.28 -5.73
C ASP A 193 -0.91 8.70 -5.94
N ARG A 194 -0.09 8.64 -4.89
CA ARG A 194 1.33 9.02 -4.94
C ARG A 194 2.14 8.00 -5.74
N ILE A 195 1.85 6.72 -5.57
CA ILE A 195 2.44 5.64 -6.36
C ILE A 195 2.06 5.82 -7.84
N MET A 196 0.79 6.10 -8.14
CA MET A 196 0.33 6.36 -9.51
C MET A 196 1.03 7.57 -10.13
N LEU A 197 1.20 8.65 -9.37
CA LEU A 197 1.97 9.82 -9.80
C LEU A 197 3.44 9.47 -10.09
N ALA A 198 4.08 8.69 -9.22
CA ALA A 198 5.46 8.23 -9.41
C ALA A 198 5.61 7.37 -10.68
N VAL A 199 4.68 6.44 -10.91
CA VAL A 199 4.69 5.57 -12.11
C VAL A 199 4.51 6.41 -13.38
N LYS A 200 3.52 7.32 -13.40
CA LYS A 200 3.26 8.20 -14.55
C LYS A 200 4.41 9.15 -14.83
N GLY A 201 5.03 9.71 -13.79
CA GLY A 201 6.18 10.62 -13.93
C GLY A 201 7.38 9.95 -14.62
N ARG A 202 7.59 8.65 -14.39
CA ARG A 202 8.64 7.85 -15.05
C ARG A 202 8.25 7.29 -16.41
N ARG A 203 6.96 7.34 -16.76
CA ARG A 203 6.43 6.85 -18.03
C ARG A 203 5.48 7.89 -18.66
N PRO A 204 6.01 9.01 -19.19
CA PRO A 204 5.20 10.03 -19.82
C PRO A 204 4.31 9.44 -20.92
N GLY A 205 3.00 9.69 -20.86
CA GLY A 205 2.02 9.16 -21.82
C GLY A 205 1.56 7.72 -21.57
N TRP A 206 2.13 7.01 -20.59
CA TRP A 206 1.62 5.70 -20.18
C TRP A 206 0.28 5.85 -19.46
N THR A 207 -0.67 4.99 -19.83
CA THR A 207 -1.95 4.84 -19.15
C THR A 207 -2.16 3.36 -18.90
N PRO A 208 -2.60 2.96 -17.69
CA PRO A 208 -2.89 1.57 -17.42
C PRO A 208 -3.98 1.10 -18.39
N THR A 209 -3.68 0.08 -19.17
CA THR A 209 -4.64 -0.54 -20.09
C THR A 209 -5.11 -1.85 -19.49
N TRP A 210 -6.42 -1.97 -19.28
CA TRP A 210 -7.02 -3.26 -19.00
C TRP A 210 -7.05 -4.08 -20.29
N GLU A 211 -6.26 -5.15 -20.35
CA GLU A 211 -6.21 -6.08 -21.48
C GLU A 211 -7.13 -7.29 -21.30
N GLY A 212 -7.77 -7.43 -20.13
CA GLY A 212 -8.68 -8.52 -19.84
C GLY A 212 -10.05 -8.38 -20.50
N LEU A 213 -10.79 -9.48 -20.50
CA LEU A 213 -12.19 -9.53 -20.93
C LEU A 213 -13.03 -8.49 -20.17
N ARG A 214 -13.69 -7.60 -20.90
CA ARG A 214 -14.70 -6.66 -20.38
C ARG A 214 -16.00 -6.85 -21.12
N VAL A 215 -17.07 -7.09 -20.38
CA VAL A 215 -18.39 -7.42 -20.93
C VAL A 215 -19.39 -6.34 -20.53
N LEU A 216 -20.17 -5.87 -21.50
CA LEU A 216 -21.37 -5.07 -21.25
C LEU A 216 -22.61 -5.94 -21.49
N VAL A 217 -23.46 -6.07 -20.48
CA VAL A 217 -24.81 -6.62 -20.65
C VAL A 217 -25.75 -5.49 -21.05
N LEU A 218 -26.39 -5.63 -22.21
CA LEU A 218 -27.23 -4.62 -22.84
C LEU A 218 -28.69 -5.12 -22.91
N PRO A 219 -29.58 -4.71 -21.99
CA PRO A 219 -31.01 -4.90 -22.16
C PRO A 219 -31.53 -4.00 -23.28
N VAL A 220 -32.30 -4.54 -24.23
CA VAL A 220 -32.83 -3.72 -25.35
C VAL A 220 -34.05 -2.88 -24.97
N ASN A 221 -34.75 -3.24 -23.88
CA ASN A 221 -35.95 -2.57 -23.37
C ASN A 221 -36.10 -2.77 -21.85
N GLU A 222 -37.15 -2.20 -21.25
CA GLU A 222 -37.44 -2.30 -19.82
C GLU A 222 -37.76 -3.74 -19.36
N GLU A 223 -38.47 -4.50 -20.19
CA GLU A 223 -38.95 -5.86 -19.88
C GLU A 223 -37.82 -6.81 -19.48
N VAL A 224 -36.65 -6.67 -20.11
CA VAL A 224 -35.53 -7.60 -19.94
C VAL A 224 -34.46 -7.11 -18.96
N LYS A 225 -34.65 -5.95 -18.30
CA LYS A 225 -33.67 -5.40 -17.35
C LYS A 225 -33.42 -6.32 -16.16
N GLY A 226 -34.46 -6.94 -15.61
CA GLY A 226 -34.32 -7.89 -14.50
C GLY A 226 -33.39 -9.04 -14.88
N LYS A 227 -33.55 -9.59 -16.09
CA LYS A 227 -32.70 -10.66 -16.61
C LYS A 227 -31.27 -10.20 -16.89
N ALA A 228 -31.09 -8.97 -17.35
CA ALA A 228 -29.77 -8.37 -17.51
C ALA A 228 -29.01 -8.29 -16.17
N MET A 229 -29.69 -7.87 -15.10
CA MET A 229 -29.11 -7.81 -13.76
C MET A 229 -28.75 -9.21 -13.23
N GLU A 230 -29.64 -10.19 -13.40
CA GLU A 230 -29.40 -11.59 -13.04
C GLU A 230 -28.18 -12.16 -13.77
N LEU A 231 -28.14 -12.07 -15.11
CA LEU A 231 -27.03 -12.59 -15.91
C LEU A 231 -25.71 -11.90 -15.56
N SER A 232 -25.73 -10.58 -15.36
CA SER A 232 -24.52 -9.85 -14.97
C SER A 232 -23.96 -10.32 -13.62
N SER A 233 -24.83 -10.73 -12.70
CA SER A 233 -24.42 -11.24 -11.38
C SER A 233 -23.80 -12.63 -11.51
N ARG A 234 -24.45 -13.54 -12.26
CA ARG A 234 -23.89 -14.87 -12.57
C ARG A 234 -22.51 -14.80 -13.24
N LEU A 235 -22.33 -13.86 -14.18
CA LEU A 235 -21.05 -13.67 -14.84
C LEU A 235 -19.96 -13.14 -13.87
N ARG A 236 -20.33 -12.23 -12.97
CA ARG A 236 -19.41 -11.73 -11.93
C ARG A 236 -19.02 -12.81 -10.92
N GLU A 237 -19.93 -13.71 -10.56
CA GLU A 237 -19.64 -14.87 -9.69
C GLU A 237 -18.59 -15.80 -10.31
N LYS A 238 -18.58 -15.92 -11.65
CA LYS A 238 -17.54 -16.60 -12.44
C LYS A 238 -16.27 -15.77 -12.65
N GLY A 239 -16.16 -14.61 -11.98
CA GLY A 239 -14.98 -13.74 -12.04
C GLY A 239 -14.92 -12.80 -13.26
N VAL A 240 -15.91 -12.80 -14.15
CA VAL A 240 -15.91 -11.96 -15.36
C VAL A 240 -16.15 -10.49 -15.01
N ALA A 241 -15.35 -9.59 -15.59
CA ALA A 241 -15.54 -8.14 -15.43
C ALA A 241 -16.74 -7.66 -16.26
N VAL A 242 -17.91 -7.57 -15.62
CA VAL A 242 -19.19 -7.26 -16.26
C VAL A 242 -19.83 -5.98 -15.73
N GLU A 243 -20.28 -5.16 -16.68
CA GLU A 243 -21.11 -3.98 -16.43
C GLU A 243 -22.48 -4.12 -17.12
N VAL A 244 -23.49 -3.38 -16.67
CA VAL A 244 -24.81 -3.35 -17.28
C VAL A 244 -25.08 -1.98 -17.87
N GLU A 245 -25.69 -1.92 -19.05
CA GLU A 245 -26.21 -0.66 -19.59
C GLU A 245 -27.44 -0.24 -18.80
N VAL A 246 -27.32 0.86 -18.04
CA VAL A 246 -28.37 1.39 -17.16
C VAL A 246 -28.90 2.77 -17.57
N MET A 247 -28.35 3.37 -18.63
CA MET A 247 -28.77 4.68 -19.14
C MET A 247 -29.92 4.59 -20.15
N GLY A 248 -30.40 3.38 -20.47
CA GLY A 248 -31.53 3.17 -21.38
C GLY A 248 -31.20 3.54 -22.82
N ARG A 249 -29.92 3.45 -23.21
CA ARG A 249 -29.48 3.82 -24.56
C ARG A 249 -29.97 2.80 -25.57
N LYS A 250 -30.38 3.29 -26.75
CA LYS A 250 -30.62 2.43 -27.93
C LYS A 250 -29.35 1.63 -28.27
N VAL A 251 -29.54 0.42 -28.79
CA VAL A 251 -28.45 -0.53 -29.08
C VAL A 251 -27.27 0.09 -29.81
N SER A 252 -27.52 0.81 -30.91
CA SER A 252 -26.45 1.46 -31.70
C SER A 252 -25.59 2.43 -30.85
N ARG A 253 -26.23 3.26 -30.02
CA ARG A 253 -25.51 4.23 -29.16
C ARG A 253 -24.75 3.52 -28.04
N ALA A 254 -25.33 2.47 -27.46
CA ALA A 254 -24.64 1.66 -26.45
C ALA A 254 -23.42 0.94 -27.02
N LEU A 255 -23.49 0.39 -28.24
CA LEU A 255 -22.35 -0.22 -28.91
C LEU A 255 -21.25 0.80 -29.25
N SER A 256 -21.62 2.02 -29.65
CA SER A 256 -20.65 3.10 -29.86
C SER A 256 -19.94 3.51 -28.56
N ASP A 257 -20.67 3.59 -27.45
CA ASP A 257 -20.09 3.86 -26.13
C ASP A 257 -19.17 2.72 -25.67
N ALA A 258 -19.63 1.48 -25.82
CA ALA A 258 -18.87 0.26 -25.49
C ALA A 258 -17.54 0.22 -26.25
N SER A 259 -17.54 0.54 -27.55
CA SER A 259 -16.33 0.63 -28.38
C SER A 259 -15.35 1.70 -27.86
N ARG A 260 -15.84 2.93 -27.61
CA ARG A 260 -15.03 4.03 -27.05
C ARG A 260 -14.39 3.66 -25.71
N ARG A 261 -15.08 2.88 -24.89
CA ARG A 261 -14.65 2.41 -23.56
C ARG A 261 -13.83 1.13 -23.61
N ARG A 262 -13.54 0.60 -24.80
CA ARG A 262 -12.78 -0.64 -25.04
C ARG A 262 -13.42 -1.86 -24.36
N ILE A 263 -14.74 -1.94 -24.36
CA ILE A 263 -15.47 -3.16 -24.00
C ILE A 263 -15.20 -4.21 -25.09
N THR A 264 -14.80 -5.41 -24.67
CA THR A 264 -14.41 -6.49 -25.58
C THR A 264 -15.62 -7.25 -26.13
N HIS A 265 -16.66 -7.42 -25.32
CA HIS A 265 -17.85 -8.19 -25.67
C HIS A 265 -19.11 -7.50 -25.17
N VAL A 266 -20.20 -7.64 -25.91
CA VAL A 266 -21.53 -7.15 -25.50
C VAL A 266 -22.51 -8.31 -25.53
N VAL A 267 -23.20 -8.55 -24.43
CA VAL A 267 -24.31 -9.50 -24.35
C VAL A 267 -25.61 -8.73 -24.49
N ILE A 268 -26.25 -8.82 -25.65
CA ILE A 268 -27.49 -8.12 -25.95
C ILE A 268 -28.67 -9.04 -25.59
N ILE A 269 -29.54 -8.55 -24.72
CA ILE A 269 -30.71 -9.29 -24.25
C ILE A 269 -31.94 -8.67 -24.90
N GLY A 270 -32.52 -9.40 -25.85
CA GLY A 270 -33.79 -9.07 -26.50
C GLY A 270 -34.94 -9.93 -25.99
N PRO A 271 -36.19 -9.42 -25.98
CA PRO A 271 -37.34 -10.19 -25.50
C PRO A 271 -37.62 -11.41 -26.39
N LYS A 272 -37.29 -11.36 -27.69
CA LYS A 272 -37.48 -12.48 -28.61
C LYS A 272 -36.51 -13.62 -28.29
N GLU A 273 -35.22 -13.31 -28.23
CA GLU A 273 -34.16 -14.28 -27.94
C GLU A 273 -34.32 -14.85 -26.53
N LEU A 274 -34.68 -14.00 -25.56
CA LEU A 274 -34.85 -14.43 -24.18
C LEU A 274 -36.01 -15.42 -24.01
N ARG A 275 -37.09 -15.30 -24.78
CA ARG A 275 -38.18 -16.31 -24.80
C ARG A 275 -37.70 -17.68 -25.26
N GLU A 276 -36.64 -17.75 -26.05
CA GLU A 276 -36.00 -18.99 -26.47
C GLU A 276 -34.87 -19.44 -25.53
N GLY A 277 -34.69 -18.78 -24.38
CA GLY A 277 -33.58 -19.04 -23.45
C GLY A 277 -32.21 -18.57 -23.99
N LYS A 278 -32.20 -17.64 -24.95
CA LYS A 278 -31.00 -17.19 -25.66
C LYS A 278 -30.70 -15.71 -25.48
N VAL A 279 -29.47 -15.35 -25.78
CA VAL A 279 -28.97 -13.97 -25.87
C VAL A 279 -28.07 -13.82 -27.10
N VAL A 280 -27.84 -12.60 -27.53
CA VAL A 280 -26.86 -12.32 -28.60
C VAL A 280 -25.54 -11.92 -27.97
N LEU A 281 -24.50 -12.70 -28.21
CA LEU A 281 -23.13 -12.35 -27.85
C LEU A 281 -22.47 -11.68 -29.06
N ARG A 282 -21.97 -10.46 -28.86
CA ARG A 282 -21.23 -9.69 -29.85
C ARG A 282 -19.77 -9.54 -29.46
N ASP A 283 -18.87 -9.93 -30.37
CA ASP A 283 -17.45 -9.59 -30.30
C ASP A 283 -17.25 -8.16 -30.83
N MET A 284 -16.70 -7.27 -30.00
CA MET A 284 -16.52 -5.86 -30.37
C MET A 284 -15.32 -5.62 -31.28
N LYS A 285 -14.34 -6.52 -31.29
CA LYS A 285 -13.14 -6.45 -32.14
C LYS A 285 -13.47 -6.96 -33.54
N ASN A 286 -13.99 -8.17 -33.65
CA ASN A 286 -14.31 -8.80 -34.94
C ASN A 286 -15.66 -8.34 -35.51
N LYS A 287 -16.48 -7.66 -34.69
CA LYS A 287 -17.84 -7.20 -35.02
C LYS A 287 -18.81 -8.35 -35.35
N GLU A 288 -18.45 -9.57 -35.00
CA GLU A 288 -19.26 -10.77 -35.17
C GLU A 288 -20.33 -10.87 -34.08
N GLN A 289 -21.47 -11.46 -34.45
CA GLN A 289 -22.58 -11.70 -33.54
C GLN A 289 -23.03 -13.15 -33.68
N ARG A 290 -23.31 -13.78 -32.54
CA ARG A 290 -23.89 -15.11 -32.47
C ARG A 290 -24.96 -15.16 -31.41
N THR A 291 -26.02 -15.92 -31.67
CA THR A 291 -27.05 -16.21 -30.69
C THR A 291 -26.64 -17.47 -29.93
N VAL A 292 -26.56 -17.38 -28.61
CA VAL A 292 -26.13 -18.45 -27.71
C VAL A 292 -27.12 -18.58 -26.57
N THR A 293 -27.17 -19.73 -25.90
CA THR A 293 -28.00 -19.87 -24.70
C THR A 293 -27.44 -19.04 -23.55
N VAL A 294 -28.30 -18.70 -22.58
CA VAL A 294 -27.92 -17.96 -21.37
C VAL A 294 -26.87 -18.71 -20.53
N ASP A 295 -26.82 -20.04 -20.62
CA ASP A 295 -25.83 -20.84 -19.90
C ASP A 295 -24.50 -20.91 -20.67
N GLU A 296 -24.54 -21.16 -21.98
CA GLU A 296 -23.35 -21.18 -22.84
C GLU A 296 -22.59 -19.84 -22.80
N VAL A 297 -23.29 -18.70 -22.81
CA VAL A 297 -22.62 -17.39 -22.81
C VAL A 297 -21.73 -17.20 -21.57
N ALA A 298 -22.13 -17.76 -20.44
CA ALA A 298 -21.36 -17.65 -19.20
C ALA A 298 -20.06 -18.45 -19.29
N ASP A 299 -20.13 -19.69 -19.76
CA ASP A 299 -18.98 -20.58 -19.90
C ASP A 299 -18.00 -20.08 -20.97
N MET A 300 -18.53 -19.54 -22.07
CA MET A 300 -17.71 -18.97 -23.14
C MET A 300 -16.93 -17.74 -22.68
N LEU A 301 -17.56 -16.85 -21.90
CA LEU A 301 -16.90 -15.66 -21.37
C LEU A 301 -15.88 -16.03 -20.28
N GLU A 302 -16.17 -17.00 -19.42
CA GLU A 302 -15.21 -17.53 -18.44
C GLU A 302 -13.97 -18.15 -19.12
N GLY A 303 -14.17 -18.94 -20.18
CA GLY A 303 -13.08 -19.52 -20.98
C GLY A 303 -12.18 -18.47 -21.62
N LEU A 304 -12.76 -17.38 -22.15
CA LEU A 304 -12.01 -16.26 -22.74
C LEU A 304 -11.21 -15.47 -21.70
N GLN A 305 -11.70 -15.38 -20.47
CA GLN A 305 -11.00 -14.69 -19.39
C GLN A 305 -9.75 -15.44 -18.94
N SER A 306 -9.80 -16.77 -18.89
CA SER A 306 -8.68 -17.63 -18.47
C SER A 306 -7.44 -17.50 -19.38
N GLY A 307 -7.62 -17.03 -20.63
CA GLY A 307 -6.54 -16.79 -21.60
C GLY A 307 -5.98 -15.35 -21.62
N SER A 308 -6.54 -14.42 -20.85
CA SER A 308 -6.16 -12.98 -20.90
C SER A 308 -5.50 -12.53 -19.59
N SER A 309 -4.26 -12.03 -19.66
CA SER A 309 -3.55 -11.42 -18.53
C SER A 309 -4.31 -10.20 -17.99
N ARG A 310 -4.53 -10.15 -16.68
CA ARG A 310 -5.52 -9.23 -16.07
C ARG A 310 -5.09 -7.75 -16.08
N ILE A 311 -3.79 -7.44 -16.08
CA ILE A 311 -3.23 -6.08 -16.18
C ILE A 311 -1.84 -6.19 -16.81
N SER A 312 -1.57 -5.49 -17.91
CA SER A 312 -0.20 -5.23 -18.37
C SER A 312 0.29 -3.96 -17.65
N LEU A 313 1.32 -4.09 -16.81
CA LEU A 313 1.93 -2.98 -16.08
C LEU A 313 3.10 -2.40 -16.87
#